data_AF-A0A3D6CKU0-F1
#
_entry.id   AF-A0A3D6CKU0-F1
#
_cell.length_a   1.000
_cell.length_b   1.000
_cell.length_c   1.000
_cell.angle_alpha   90.00
_cell.angle_beta   90.00
_cell.angle_gamma   90.00
#
_symmetry.space_group_name_H-M   'P 1'
#
loop_
_entity.id
_entity.type
_entity.pdbx_description
1 polymer ?
#
loop_
_entity_poly.entity_id
_entity_poly.type
_entity_poly.pdbx_seq_one_letter_code
_entity_poly.pdbx_strand_id
1 'polypeptide(L)' 'TYDLVKEFNSFYQNVSILGEEDLDKKVFRVQLAQKVADTIKSAFSLLGIEVPERM' A
#
# COMPACT_ATOMS: atom_id res chain seq x y z
N THR A 1 -3.80 -6.35 -10.78
CA THR A 1 -2.76 -6.26 -9.73
C THR A 1 -1.69 -5.24 -10.05
N TYR A 2 -1.17 -5.20 -11.29
CA TYR A 2 -0.17 -4.22 -11.73
C TYR A 2 -0.58 -2.76 -11.56
N ASP A 3 -1.78 -2.38 -12.00
CA ASP A 3 -2.22 -0.98 -11.93
C ASP A 3 -2.35 -0.49 -10.48
N LEU A 4 -2.85 -1.32 -9.57
CA LEU A 4 -2.96 -1.01 -8.14
C LEU A 4 -1.58 -0.75 -7.50
N VAL A 5 -0.59 -1.60 -7.82
CA VAL A 5 0.79 -1.41 -7.33
C VAL A 5 1.38 -0.12 -7.89
N LYS A 6 1.16 0.17 -9.17
CA LYS A 6 1.66 1.37 -9.84
C LYS A 6 1.05 2.65 -9.27
N GLU A 7 -0.26 2.68 -9.06
CA GLU A 7 -0.96 3.80 -8.44
C GLU A 7 -0.51 4.02 -7.00
N PHE A 8 -0.38 2.94 -6.22
CA PHE A 8 0.10 3.05 -4.84
C PHE A 8 1.54 3.56 -4.75
N ASN A 9 2.42 3.14 -5.66
CA ASN A 9 3.78 3.67 -5.73
C ASN A 9 3.78 5.17 -6.04
N SER A 10 2.97 5.60 -7.02
CA SER A 10 2.80 7.02 -7.32
C SER A 10 2.24 7.81 -6.13
N PHE A 11 1.26 7.25 -5.40
CA PHE A 11 0.75 7.84 -4.17
C PHE A 11 1.83 7.98 -3.09
N TYR A 12 2.60 6.92 -2.85
CA TYR A 12 3.67 6.90 -1.84
C TYR A 12 4.77 7.93 -2.14
N GLN A 13 5.10 8.15 -3.41
CA GLN A 13 6.09 9.15 -3.84
C GLN A 13 5.57 10.59 -3.74
N ASN A 14 4.30 10.82 -4.07
CA ASN A 14 3.72 12.16 -4.12
C ASN A 14 3.17 12.65 -2.77
N VAL A 15 2.89 11.73 -1.83
CA VAL A 15 2.25 12.04 -0.55
C VAL A 15 3.15 11.63 0.61
N SER A 16 3.52 12.59 1.46
CA SER A 16 4.31 12.31 2.66
C SER A 16 3.47 11.56 3.69
N ILE A 17 3.63 10.24 3.80
CA ILE A 17 2.87 9.43 4.76
C ILE A 17 3.40 9.64 6.19
N LEU A 18 4.73 9.60 6.37
CA LEU A 18 5.35 9.63 7.69
C LEU A 18 5.62 11.05 8.22
N GLY A 19 5.83 12.01 7.32
CA GLY A 19 6.09 13.41 7.64
C GLY A 19 4.86 14.31 7.67
N GLU A 20 3.66 13.74 7.68
CA GLU A 20 2.43 14.51 7.86
C GLU A 20 2.29 14.93 9.34
N GLU A 21 2.02 16.21 9.58
CA GLU A 21 1.86 16.79 10.93
C GLU A 21 0.48 16.45 11.52
N ASP A 22 -0.51 16.27 10.66
CA ASP A 22 -1.86 15.85 11.02
C ASP A 22 -1.89 14.34 11.31
N LEU A 23 -2.05 14.00 12.59
CA LEU A 23 -2.09 12.63 13.08
C LEU A 23 -3.23 11.81 12.48
N ASP A 24 -4.41 12.40 12.27
CA ASP A 24 -5.56 11.69 11.69
C ASP A 24 -5.29 11.32 10.24
N LYS A 25 -4.73 12.26 9.47
CA LYS A 25 -4.29 11.98 8.08
C LYS A 25 -3.17 10.95 8.04
N LYS A 26 -2.21 11.02 8.95
CA LYS A 26 -1.11 10.05 9.04
C LYS A 26 -1.63 8.64 9.32
N VAL A 27 -2.50 8.49 10.32
CA VAL A 27 -3.12 7.19 10.65
C VAL A 27 -3.92 6.67 9.46
N PHE A 28 -4.73 7.51 8.83
CA PHE A 28 -5.50 7.13 7.64
C PHE A 28 -4.59 6.63 6.50
N ARG A 29 -3.50 7.35 6.19
CA ARG A 29 -2.56 6.97 5.12
C ARG A 29 -1.84 5.66 5.41
N VAL A 30 -1.46 5.43 6.67
CA VAL A 30 -0.85 4.15 7.09
C VAL A 30 -1.85 2.99 6.98
N GLN A 31 -3.10 3.20 7.42
CA GLN A 31 -4.15 2.18 7.27
C GLN A 31 -4.47 1.90 5.80
N LEU A 32 -4.50 2.92 4.95
CA LEU A 32 -4.69 2.78 3.51
C LEU A 32 -3.55 1.95 2.91
N ALA A 33 -2.29 2.25 3.25
CA ALA A 33 -1.13 1.49 2.80
C ALA A 33 -1.22 0.00 3.20
N GLN A 34 -1.60 -0.27 4.45
CA GLN A 34 -1.82 -1.65 4.91
C GLN A 34 -2.90 -2.35 4.09
N LYS A 35 -4.01 -1.65 3.78
CA LYS A 35 -5.13 -2.27 3.06
C LYS A 35 -4.85 -2.53 1.59
N VAL A 36 -4.05 -1.68 0.97
CA VAL A 36 -3.52 -1.92 -0.37
C VAL A 36 -2.59 -3.14 -0.36
N ALA A 37 -1.69 -3.25 0.62
CA ALA A 37 -0.80 -4.41 0.76
C ALA A 37 -1.57 -5.72 0.96
N ASP A 38 -2.58 -5.75 1.84
CA ASP A 38 -3.46 -6.91 2.05
C ASP A 38 -4.16 -7.34 0.76
N THR A 39 -4.66 -6.36 -0.01
CA THR A 39 -5.36 -6.59 -1.28
C THR A 39 -4.42 -7.18 -2.33
N ILE A 40 -3.20 -6.63 -2.44
CA ILE A 40 -2.16 -7.14 -3.32
C ILE A 40 -1.79 -8.57 -2.94
N LYS A 41 -1.51 -8.84 -1.66
CA LYS A 41 -1.19 -10.17 -1.15
C LYS A 41 -2.30 -11.18 -1.45
N SER A 42 -3.55 -10.80 -1.23
CA SER A 42 -4.71 -11.65 -1.52
C SER A 42 -4.83 -11.95 -3.02
N ALA A 43 -4.66 -10.95 -3.87
CA ALA A 43 -4.71 -11.11 -5.32
C ALA A 43 -3.60 -12.03 -5.85
N PHE A 44 -2.37 -11.87 -5.36
CA PHE A 44 -1.25 -12.75 -5.72
C PHE A 44 -1.40 -14.17 -5.15
N SER A 45 -1.92 -14.31 -3.92
CA SER A 45 -2.23 -15.61 -3.33
C SER A 45 -3.25 -16.40 -4.14
N LEU A 46 -4.29 -15.72 -4.67
CA LEU A 46 -5.27 -16.34 -5.59
C LEU A 46 -4.64 -16.81 -6.91
N LEU A 47 -3.53 -16.21 -7.33
CA LEU A 47 -2.76 -16.62 -8.50
C LEU A 47 -1.71 -17.70 -8.17
N GLY A 48 -1.65 -18.17 -6.91
CA GLY A 48 -0.64 -19.14 -6.46
C GLY A 48 0.77 -18.56 -6.35
N ILE A 49 0.90 -17.23 -6.32
CA ILE A 49 2.18 -16.52 -6.23
C ILE A 49 2.40 -16.10 -4.78
N GLU A 50 3.51 -16.54 -4.19
CA GLU A 50 3.91 -16.14 -2.85
C GLU A 50 4.59 -14.77 -2.90
N VAL A 51 4.00 -13.78 -2.22
CA VAL A 51 4.53 -12.42 -2.16
C VAL A 51 5.46 -12.30 -0.96
N PRO A 52 6.70 -11.79 -1.12
CA PRO A 52 7.61 -11.59 0.00
C PRO A 52 7.07 -10.61 1.05
N GLU A 53 7.44 -10.80 2.32
CA GLU A 53 7.02 -9.93 3.43
C GLU A 53 7.51 -8.47 3.30
N ARG A 54 8.50 -8.24 2.43
CA ARG A 54 8.95 -6.90 2.03
C ARG A 54 8.92 -6.84 0.51
N MET A 55 8.11 -5.92 -0.03
CA MET A 55 8.24 -5.49 -1.43
C MET A 55 9.38 -4.49 -1.57
#